data_AF-A0A377W6B6-F1
#
_entry.id   AF-A0A377W6B6-F1
#
_cell.length_a   1.000
_cell.length_b   1.000
_cell.length_c   1.000
_cell.angle_alpha   90.00
_cell.angle_beta   90.00
_cell.angle_gamma   90.00
#
_symmetry.space_group_name_H-M   'P 1'
#
loop_
_entity.id
_entity.type
_entity.pdbx_description
1 polymer ?
#
loop_
_entity_poly.entity_id
_entity_poly.type
_entity_poly.pdbx_seq_one_letter_code
_entity_poly.pdbx_strand_id
1 'polypeptide(L)'
;MAIKSFDYVNYSKVFRDQVPQSNLLLTHLNVFADRQIADSHKVSMDRIQEASIGVDAPLMRFSSEWGTIEKPTAGSYLYELPWAGVTDRVTSADLKGYRRPGSTMEQSLDEIEANKFLQMRAKFERSREYAYWQALIFNKVNAWGTQQNEIDWSGNDSNLLIVFYVQIMPDDFIMQLHRF
;
A
#
# COMPACT_ATOMS: atom_id res chain seq x y z
N MET A 1 38.12 4.87 -9.96
CA MET A 1 37.03 3.97 -9.51
C MET A 1 36.02 3.93 -10.64
N ALA A 2 36.05 2.89 -11.48
CA ALA A 2 35.21 2.82 -12.67
C ALA A 2 33.75 2.54 -12.26
N ILE A 3 32.84 3.40 -12.69
CA ILE A 3 31.40 3.23 -12.52
C ILE A 3 31.03 1.96 -13.30
N LYS A 4 30.65 0.88 -12.60
CA LYS A 4 30.17 -0.35 -13.23
C LYS A 4 28.93 0.01 -14.07
N SER A 5 28.98 -0.27 -15.36
CA SER A 5 27.84 -0.14 -16.28
C SER A 5 26.69 -1.01 -15.79
N PHE A 6 25.56 -0.40 -15.44
CA PHE A 6 24.33 -1.11 -15.06
C PHE A 6 23.60 -1.51 -16.35
N ASP A 7 23.54 -2.81 -16.70
CA ASP A 7 22.57 -3.25 -17.72
C ASP A 7 21.21 -3.43 -17.06
N TYR A 8 20.23 -2.77 -17.63
CA TYR A 8 18.84 -2.91 -17.29
C TYR A 8 18.22 -3.99 -18.18
N VAL A 9 17.74 -5.07 -17.57
CA VAL A 9 16.98 -6.10 -18.29
C VAL A 9 15.49 -5.80 -18.09
N ASN A 10 14.78 -5.55 -19.18
CA ASN A 10 13.37 -5.17 -19.14
C ASN A 10 12.46 -6.41 -19.05
N TYR A 11 11.97 -6.70 -17.84
CA TYR A 11 11.02 -7.78 -17.57
C TYR A 11 9.55 -7.36 -17.57
N SER A 12 9.22 -6.14 -18.02
CA SER A 12 7.84 -5.61 -17.99
C SER A 12 6.84 -6.47 -18.77
N LYS A 13 7.27 -7.14 -19.84
CA LYS A 13 6.43 -8.04 -20.64
C LYS A 13 5.99 -9.27 -19.85
N VAL A 14 6.90 -9.90 -19.12
CA VAL A 14 6.60 -11.05 -18.24
C VAL A 14 5.58 -10.63 -17.17
N PHE A 15 5.71 -9.39 -16.66
CA PHE A 15 4.75 -8.79 -15.74
C PHE A 15 3.35 -8.60 -16.34
N ARG A 16 3.21 -8.25 -17.61
CA ARG A 16 1.89 -8.04 -18.24
C ARG A 16 1.21 -9.36 -18.59
N ASP A 17 1.98 -10.34 -19.07
CA ASP A 17 1.43 -11.56 -19.66
C ASP A 17 1.18 -12.66 -18.61
N GLN A 18 1.96 -12.70 -17.52
CA GLN A 18 1.88 -13.75 -16.50
C GLN A 18 1.38 -13.16 -15.18
N VAL A 19 0.07 -12.94 -15.09
CA VAL A 19 -0.59 -12.61 -13.83
C VAL A 19 -0.87 -13.92 -13.08
N PRO A 20 -0.25 -14.18 -11.92
CA PRO A 20 -0.58 -15.36 -11.14
C PRO A 20 -2.07 -15.29 -10.76
N GLN A 21 -2.83 -16.36 -11.05
CA GLN A 21 -4.22 -16.48 -10.63
C GLN A 21 -4.25 -16.59 -9.10
N SER A 22 -4.41 -15.46 -8.43
CA SER A 22 -4.37 -15.36 -6.98
C SER A 22 -5.79 -15.17 -6.43
N ASN A 23 -6.11 -15.88 -5.35
CA ASN A 23 -7.39 -15.78 -4.63
C ASN A 23 -7.42 -14.49 -3.79
N LEU A 24 -7.40 -13.33 -4.44
CA LEU A 24 -7.41 -12.01 -3.79
C LEU A 24 -8.81 -11.38 -3.90
N LEU A 25 -9.67 -11.75 -2.96
CA LEU A 25 -11.09 -11.44 -3.00
C LEU A 25 -11.38 -9.93 -3.06
N LEU A 26 -10.74 -9.10 -2.22
CA LEU A 26 -10.95 -7.66 -2.16
C LEU A 26 -10.41 -6.95 -3.41
N THR A 27 -9.27 -7.43 -3.94
CA THR A 27 -8.74 -6.94 -5.21
C THR A 27 -9.69 -7.26 -6.37
N HIS A 28 -10.25 -8.48 -6.43
CA HIS A 28 -11.18 -8.88 -7.50
C HIS A 28 -12.58 -8.25 -7.36
N LEU A 29 -13.06 -8.06 -6.14
CA LEU A 29 -14.29 -7.32 -5.87
C LEU A 29 -14.15 -5.82 -6.10
N ASN A 30 -12.92 -5.33 -6.32
CA ASN A 30 -12.63 -3.94 -6.61
C ASN A 30 -13.21 -2.99 -5.54
N VAL A 31 -13.15 -3.40 -4.27
CA VAL A 31 -13.70 -2.62 -3.14
C VAL A 31 -13.00 -1.25 -3.04
N PHE A 32 -11.72 -1.19 -3.40
CA PHE A 32 -10.91 0.02 -3.47
C PHE A 32 -10.69 0.47 -4.92
N ALA A 33 -11.79 0.72 -5.64
CA ALA A 33 -11.76 1.12 -7.05
C ALA A 33 -11.20 2.53 -7.27
N ASP A 34 -11.63 3.48 -6.43
CA ASP A 34 -11.15 4.86 -6.48
C ASP A 34 -9.76 4.92 -5.83
N ARG A 35 -8.75 5.11 -6.68
CA ARG A 35 -7.34 5.17 -6.31
C ARG A 35 -6.76 6.48 -6.82
N GLN A 36 -6.45 7.38 -5.91
CA GLN A 36 -5.70 8.60 -6.19
C GLN A 36 -4.22 8.32 -6.03
N ILE A 37 -3.44 8.86 -6.96
CA ILE A 37 -1.97 8.72 -6.97
C ILE A 37 -1.41 9.98 -6.34
N ALA A 38 -0.55 9.82 -5.34
CA ALA A 38 0.21 10.90 -4.75
C ALA A 38 1.65 10.86 -5.25
N ASP A 39 2.23 12.03 -5.51
CA ASP A 39 3.64 12.15 -5.93
C ASP A 39 4.62 12.04 -4.75
N SER A 40 4.10 12.16 -3.53
CA SER A 40 4.88 12.17 -2.28
C SER A 40 4.46 11.01 -1.37
N HIS A 41 5.43 10.49 -0.61
CA HIS A 41 5.19 9.47 0.42
C HIS A 41 4.38 10.00 1.62
N LYS A 42 4.18 11.32 1.72
CA LYS A 42 3.36 11.97 2.75
C LYS A 42 2.18 12.67 2.10
N VAL A 43 0.99 12.36 2.60
CA VAL A 43 -0.30 12.87 2.12
C VAL A 43 -1.04 13.53 3.28
N SER A 44 -1.42 14.79 3.12
CA SER A 44 -2.30 15.48 4.06
C SER A 44 -3.76 15.20 3.71
N MET A 45 -4.54 14.75 4.69
CA MET A 45 -5.99 14.60 4.58
C MET A 45 -6.69 15.47 5.62
N ASP A 46 -7.74 16.17 5.20
CA ASP A 46 -8.59 16.92 6.12
C ASP A 46 -9.62 15.97 6.74
N ARG A 47 -9.71 15.97 8.07
CA ARG A 47 -10.72 15.24 8.82
C ARG A 47 -11.64 16.23 9.53
N ILE A 48 -12.94 16.06 9.35
CA ILE A 48 -13.96 16.79 10.10
C ILE A 48 -14.39 15.87 11.24
N GLN A 49 -14.22 16.32 12.48
CA GLN A 49 -14.81 15.68 13.64
C GLN A 49 -16.15 16.36 13.92
N GLU A 50 -17.22 15.58 13.84
CA GLU A 50 -18.55 16.09 14.18
C GLU A 50 -18.61 16.31 15.69
N ALA A 51 -19.09 17.49 16.10
CA ALA A 51 -19.36 17.75 17.50
C ALA A 51 -20.68 17.06 17.87
N SER A 52 -20.67 16.23 18.92
CA SER A 52 -21.91 15.64 19.44
C SER A 52 -22.81 16.74 19.97
N ILE A 53 -24.05 16.81 19.50
CA ILE A 53 -25.02 17.80 19.99
C ILE A 53 -25.47 17.36 21.39
N GLY A 54 -24.90 17.99 22.42
CA GLY A 54 -25.29 17.79 23.82
C GLY A 54 -26.62 18.47 24.16
N VAL A 55 -27.19 18.10 25.31
CA VAL A 55 -28.29 18.85 25.92
C VAL A 55 -27.69 19.89 26.86
N ASP A 56 -27.90 21.17 26.54
CA ASP A 56 -27.42 22.27 27.36
C ASP A 56 -28.07 22.29 28.75
N ALA A 57 -27.30 22.69 29.76
CA ALA A 57 -27.81 22.90 31.10
C ALA A 57 -28.87 24.03 31.11
N PRO A 58 -29.90 23.95 31.99
CA PRO A 58 -30.93 24.97 32.06
C PRO A 58 -30.34 26.34 32.45
N LEU A 59 -30.55 27.34 31.61
CA LEU A 59 -30.12 28.72 31.83
C LEU A 59 -31.07 29.45 32.80
N MET A 60 -30.53 30.39 33.58
CA MET A 60 -31.33 31.24 34.46
C MET A 60 -32.21 32.18 33.62
N ARG A 61 -33.50 32.31 33.99
CA ARG A 61 -34.51 33.09 33.22
C ARG A 61 -34.15 34.57 33.02
N PHE A 62 -33.35 35.14 33.92
CA PHE A 62 -32.97 36.55 33.90
C PHE A 62 -31.45 36.75 33.89
N SER A 63 -30.69 35.86 33.25
CA SER A 63 -29.27 36.09 32.96
C SER A 63 -29.07 36.57 31.51
N SER A 64 -27.89 37.08 31.21
CA SER A 64 -27.46 37.45 29.86
C SER A 64 -26.77 36.29 29.12
N GLU A 65 -26.80 35.09 29.69
CA GLU A 65 -26.13 33.90 29.15
C GLU A 65 -27.04 33.21 28.11
N TRP A 66 -26.46 32.78 26.99
CA TRP A 66 -27.14 32.09 25.91
C TRP A 66 -26.44 30.76 25.64
N GLY A 67 -27.22 29.73 25.28
CA GLY A 67 -26.66 28.46 24.81
C GLY A 67 -25.89 28.66 23.51
N THR A 68 -24.80 27.91 23.34
CA THR A 68 -23.97 27.96 22.13
C THR A 68 -23.94 26.59 21.49
N ILE A 69 -24.12 26.54 20.17
CA ILE A 69 -23.99 25.29 19.41
C ILE A 69 -22.49 25.02 19.22
N GLU A 70 -22.01 23.86 19.67
CA GLU A 70 -20.65 23.41 19.35
C GLU A 70 -20.51 23.19 17.84
N LYS A 71 -19.48 23.79 17.25
CA LYS A 71 -19.20 23.64 15.82
C LYS A 71 -18.32 22.41 15.61
N PRO A 72 -18.50 21.68 14.49
CA PRO A 72 -17.58 20.61 14.13
C PRO A 72 -16.17 21.17 13.98
N THR A 73 -15.19 20.47 14.56
CA THR A 73 -13.79 20.84 14.45
C THR A 73 -13.19 20.13 13.24
N ALA A 74 -12.50 20.89 12.39
CA ALA A 74 -11.77 20.34 11.25
C ALA A 74 -10.27 20.42 11.53
N GLY A 75 -9.54 19.35 11.22
CA GLY A 75 -8.10 19.27 11.36
C GLY A 75 -7.45 18.54 10.18
N SER A 76 -6.31 19.04 9.73
CA SER A 76 -5.50 18.37 8.71
C SER A 76 -4.57 17.35 9.37
N TYR A 77 -4.66 16.09 8.94
CA TYR A 77 -3.81 14.99 9.40
C TYR A 77 -2.82 14.62 8.29
N LEU A 78 -1.54 14.54 8.65
CA LEU A 78 -0.49 14.08 7.76
C LEU A 78 -0.32 12.57 7.94
N TYR A 79 -0.56 11.82 6.86
CA TYR A 79 -0.32 10.39 6.79
C TYR A 79 0.93 10.10 5.97
N GLU A 80 1.73 9.15 6.44
CA GLU A 80 2.82 8.58 5.65
C GLU A 80 2.37 7.25 5.07
N LEU A 81 2.53 7.08 3.76
CA LEU A 81 2.03 5.92 3.04
C LEU A 81 2.84 4.67 3.42
N PRO A 82 2.18 3.55 3.78
CA PRO A 82 2.87 2.29 4.05
C PRO A 82 3.58 1.80 2.79
N TRP A 83 4.82 1.34 2.95
CA TRP A 83 5.61 0.79 1.85
C TRP A 83 6.00 -0.66 2.15
N ALA A 84 5.99 -1.49 1.11
CA ALA A 84 6.39 -2.89 1.21
C ALA A 84 7.29 -3.25 0.01
N GLY A 85 8.59 -3.36 0.26
CA GLY A 85 9.56 -3.86 -0.71
C GLY A 85 9.71 -5.37 -0.61
N VAL A 86 9.71 -6.06 -1.76
CA VAL A 86 10.10 -7.48 -1.84
C VAL A 86 11.38 -7.56 -2.63
N THR A 87 12.33 -8.37 -2.17
CA THR A 87 13.55 -8.71 -2.91
C THR A 87 13.75 -10.22 -2.85
N ASP A 88 14.38 -10.77 -3.88
CA ASP A 88 14.83 -12.15 -3.91
C ASP A 88 16.22 -12.20 -4.58
N ARG A 89 16.96 -13.29 -4.36
CA ARG A 89 18.29 -13.50 -4.90
C ARG A 89 18.37 -14.82 -5.64
N VAL A 90 18.95 -14.80 -6.83
CA VAL A 90 19.27 -16.01 -7.59
C VAL A 90 20.61 -16.57 -7.14
N THR A 91 20.65 -17.86 -6.80
CA THR A 91 21.87 -18.56 -6.39
C THR A 91 22.24 -19.68 -7.37
N SER A 92 23.49 -20.14 -7.32
CA SER A 92 23.96 -21.27 -8.13
C SER A 92 23.25 -22.60 -7.81
N ALA A 93 22.60 -22.70 -6.64
CA ALA A 93 21.77 -23.84 -6.27
C ALA A 93 20.46 -23.87 -7.07
N ASP A 94 19.81 -22.72 -7.24
CA ASP A 94 18.58 -22.57 -8.05
C ASP A 94 18.86 -22.99 -9.50
N LEU A 95 20.05 -22.65 -9.99
CA LEU A 95 20.50 -22.95 -11.35
C LEU A 95 20.61 -24.44 -11.67
N LYS A 96 20.66 -25.33 -10.65
CA LYS A 96 20.64 -26.79 -10.89
C LYS A 96 19.24 -27.32 -11.15
N GLY A 97 18.20 -26.70 -10.58
CA GLY A 97 16.82 -27.16 -10.69
C GLY A 97 16.18 -26.89 -12.06
N TYR A 98 16.63 -25.86 -12.76
CA TYR A 98 16.05 -25.42 -14.04
C TYR A 98 16.87 -25.84 -15.27
N ARG A 99 17.93 -26.64 -15.11
CA ARG A 99 18.69 -27.16 -16.26
C ARG A 99 17.83 -28.15 -17.03
N ARG A 100 17.41 -27.79 -18.23
CA ARG A 100 16.77 -28.73 -19.16
C ARG A 100 17.84 -29.37 -20.06
N PRO A 101 17.73 -30.66 -20.40
CA PRO A 101 18.58 -31.25 -21.42
C PRO A 101 18.41 -30.47 -22.73
N GLY A 102 19.49 -29.86 -23.23
CA GLY A 102 19.51 -29.14 -24.52
C GLY A 102 19.28 -27.62 -24.47
N SER A 103 19.11 -27.01 -23.28
CA SER A 103 19.03 -25.54 -23.15
C SER A 103 20.38 -24.91 -22.79
N THR A 104 20.61 -23.67 -23.26
CA THR A 104 21.78 -22.88 -22.85
C THR A 104 21.62 -22.42 -21.39
N MET A 105 22.74 -22.21 -20.69
CA MET A 105 22.74 -21.70 -19.31
C MET A 105 22.02 -20.36 -19.16
N GLU A 106 22.12 -19.48 -20.16
CA GLU A 106 21.43 -18.18 -20.23
C GLU A 106 19.91 -18.34 -20.26
N GLN A 107 19.38 -19.23 -21.11
CA GLN A 107 17.93 -19.51 -21.17
C GLN A 107 17.39 -20.05 -19.83
N SER A 108 18.21 -20.78 -19.10
CA SER A 108 17.84 -21.32 -17.78
C SER A 108 17.86 -20.22 -16.70
N LEU A 109 18.75 -19.23 -16.83
CA LEU A 109 18.81 -18.05 -15.95
C LEU A 109 17.60 -17.14 -16.16
N ASP A 110 17.26 -16.83 -17.40
CA ASP A 110 16.10 -16.00 -17.73
C ASP A 110 14.80 -16.59 -17.18
N GLU A 111 14.63 -17.91 -17.26
CA GLU A 111 13.46 -18.61 -16.72
C GLU A 111 13.42 -18.58 -15.18
N ILE A 112 14.58 -18.69 -14.52
CA ILE A 112 14.67 -18.57 -13.04
C ILE A 112 14.29 -17.15 -12.62
N GLU A 113 14.88 -16.15 -13.27
CA GLU A 113 14.61 -14.75 -12.97
C GLU A 113 13.13 -14.44 -13.15
N ALA A 114 12.53 -14.86 -14.25
CA ALA A 114 11.09 -14.71 -14.49
C ALA A 114 10.25 -15.33 -13.37
N ASN A 115 10.52 -16.58 -12.97
CA ASN A 115 9.79 -17.25 -11.89
C ASN A 115 9.94 -16.53 -10.55
N LYS A 116 11.13 -16.03 -10.24
CA LYS A 116 11.42 -15.27 -9.03
C LYS A 116 10.63 -13.95 -9.01
N PHE A 117 10.60 -13.22 -10.12
CA PHE A 117 9.79 -12.01 -10.25
C PHE A 117 8.29 -12.29 -10.04
N LEU A 118 7.76 -13.41 -10.57
CA LEU A 118 6.37 -13.80 -10.32
C LEU A 118 6.07 -14.06 -8.84
N GLN A 119 6.97 -14.74 -8.15
CA GLN A 119 6.83 -14.99 -6.71
C GLN A 119 6.88 -13.69 -5.90
N MET A 120 7.79 -12.78 -6.25
CA MET A 120 7.88 -11.47 -5.62
C MET A 120 6.59 -10.66 -5.81
N ARG A 121 6.05 -10.65 -7.03
CA ARG A 121 4.76 -10.02 -7.33
C ARG A 121 3.62 -10.63 -6.52
N ALA A 122 3.50 -11.96 -6.50
CA ALA A 122 2.43 -12.63 -5.75
C ALA A 122 2.50 -12.31 -4.25
N LYS A 123 3.71 -12.22 -3.68
CA LYS A 123 3.91 -11.80 -2.30
C LYS A 123 3.47 -10.35 -2.07
N PHE A 124 3.84 -9.45 -2.97
CA PHE A 124 3.45 -8.04 -2.90
C PHE A 124 1.92 -7.86 -2.99
N GLU A 125 1.26 -8.53 -3.94
CA GLU A 125 -0.20 -8.48 -4.07
C GLU A 125 -0.90 -9.01 -2.82
N ARG A 126 -0.40 -10.08 -2.20
CA ARG A 126 -0.92 -10.60 -0.93
C ARG A 126 -0.72 -9.62 0.23
N SER A 127 0.43 -8.94 0.30
CA SER A 127 0.66 -7.90 1.32
C SER A 127 -0.30 -6.73 1.16
N ARG A 128 -0.58 -6.30 -0.08
CA ARG A 128 -1.58 -5.26 -0.36
C ARG A 128 -2.99 -5.68 0.05
N GLU A 129 -3.39 -6.89 -0.33
CA GLU A 129 -4.70 -7.46 0.03
C GLU A 129 -4.89 -7.54 1.55
N TYR A 130 -3.82 -7.88 2.28
CA TYR A 130 -3.84 -7.88 3.74
C TYR A 130 -4.07 -6.48 4.31
N ALA A 131 -3.42 -5.45 3.76
CA ALA A 131 -3.67 -4.06 4.15
C ALA A 131 -5.12 -3.63 3.87
N TYR A 132 -5.67 -4.03 2.73
CA TYR A 132 -7.09 -3.83 2.39
C TYR A 132 -8.04 -4.52 3.36
N TRP A 133 -7.70 -5.73 3.82
CA TRP A 133 -8.50 -6.41 4.83
C TRP A 133 -8.43 -5.69 6.18
N GLN A 134 -7.25 -5.27 6.63
CA GLN A 134 -7.10 -4.51 7.89
C GLN A 134 -7.90 -3.21 7.85
N ALA A 135 -7.78 -2.49 6.74
CA ALA A 135 -8.53 -1.28 6.43
C ALA A 135 -10.04 -1.46 6.62
N LEU A 136 -10.63 -2.49 6.00
CA LEU A 136 -12.08 -2.72 6.04
C LEU A 136 -12.58 -3.20 7.40
N ILE A 137 -11.84 -4.10 8.06
CA ILE A 137 -12.34 -4.78 9.26
C ILE A 137 -12.06 -3.97 10.53
N PHE A 138 -10.88 -3.35 10.62
CA PHE A 138 -10.44 -2.68 11.84
C PHE A 138 -10.44 -1.16 11.74
N ASN A 139 -10.71 -0.61 10.55
CA ASN A 139 -10.54 0.81 10.29
C ASN A 139 -9.14 1.28 10.75
N LYS A 140 -8.15 0.42 10.51
CA LYS A 140 -6.74 0.58 10.90
C LYS A 140 -5.88 -0.14 9.87
N VAL A 141 -4.73 0.42 9.52
CA VAL A 141 -3.75 -0.25 8.67
C VAL A 141 -2.39 -0.16 9.34
N ASN A 142 -1.67 -1.27 9.32
CA ASN A 142 -0.34 -1.27 9.86
C ASN A 142 0.64 -0.50 8.94
N ALA A 143 1.45 0.39 9.52
CA ALA A 143 2.42 1.21 8.81
C ALA A 143 3.83 1.11 9.42
N TRP A 144 4.25 -0.09 9.84
CA TRP A 144 5.62 -0.35 10.30
C TRP A 144 6.65 0.16 9.29
N GLY A 145 7.61 0.97 9.76
CA GLY A 145 8.64 1.57 8.91
C GLY A 145 8.33 2.99 8.42
N THR A 146 7.20 3.57 8.84
CA THR A 146 6.88 5.00 8.71
C THR A 146 7.02 5.71 10.06
N GLN A 147 6.85 7.04 10.09
CA GLN A 147 6.81 7.82 11.33
C GLN A 147 5.61 7.46 12.23
N GLN A 148 4.58 6.81 11.69
CA GLN A 148 3.38 6.35 12.39
C GLN A 148 3.35 4.82 12.35
N ASN A 149 3.40 4.14 13.49
CA ASN A 149 3.39 2.67 13.49
C ASN A 149 2.07 2.06 12.98
N GLU A 150 0.99 2.83 13.04
CA GLU A 150 -0.35 2.44 12.62
C GLU A 150 -1.06 3.67 12.08
N ILE A 151 -1.80 3.49 10.98
CA ILE A 151 -2.72 4.49 10.47
C ILE A 151 -4.11 4.11 10.96
N ASP A 152 -4.62 4.92 11.88
CA ASP A 152 -5.90 4.71 12.54
C ASP A 152 -6.92 5.77 12.10
N TRP A 153 -8.02 5.28 11.53
CA TRP A 153 -9.15 6.09 11.10
C TRP A 153 -10.42 5.82 11.93
N SER A 154 -10.30 5.01 13.00
CA SER A 154 -11.33 4.88 14.05
C SER A 154 -11.38 6.15 14.91
N GLY A 155 -11.87 7.25 14.33
CA GLY A 155 -12.44 8.33 15.13
C GLY A 155 -13.62 7.80 15.96
N ASN A 156 -13.88 8.41 17.12
CA ASN A 156 -14.86 8.01 18.13
C ASN A 156 -16.32 7.90 17.64
N ASP A 157 -16.59 8.12 16.36
CA ASP A 157 -17.92 8.09 15.75
C ASP A 157 -17.93 7.06 14.62
N SER A 158 -18.62 5.96 14.88
CA SER A 158 -18.59 4.70 14.12
C SER A 158 -19.25 4.74 12.73
N ASN A 159 -19.40 5.91 12.11
CA ASN A 159 -20.13 6.07 10.85
C ASN A 159 -19.34 6.77 9.72
N LEU A 160 -18.04 7.01 9.86
CA LEU A 160 -17.26 7.57 8.76
C LEU A 160 -16.81 6.46 7.77
N LEU A 161 -17.41 6.45 6.59
CA LEU A 161 -16.94 5.65 5.44
C LEU A 161 -15.66 6.32 4.90
N ILE A 162 -14.49 5.81 5.29
CA ILE A 162 -13.20 6.37 4.86
C ILE A 162 -12.67 5.57 3.65
N VAL A 163 -12.44 6.29 2.55
CA VAL A 163 -11.86 5.80 1.30
C VAL A 163 -10.34 5.75 1.44
N PHE A 164 -9.73 4.63 1.08
CA PHE A 164 -8.28 4.43 1.22
C PHE A 164 -7.55 4.75 -0.09
N TYR A 165 -6.46 5.52 -0.01
CA TYR A 165 -5.49 5.67 -1.09
C TYR A 165 -4.18 5.00 -0.70
N VAL A 166 -3.90 3.85 -1.34
CA VAL A 166 -2.60 3.15 -1.26
C VAL A 166 -1.86 3.41 -2.57
N GLN A 167 -0.71 4.07 -2.49
CA GLN A 167 0.18 4.28 -3.62
C GLN A 167 0.92 2.99 -3.99
N ILE A 168 0.85 2.63 -5.26
CA ILE A 168 1.84 1.80 -5.95
C ILE A 168 2.15 2.57 -7.23
N MET A 169 3.41 2.94 -7.44
CA MET A 169 3.83 3.60 -8.68
C MET A 169 3.51 2.69 -9.90
N PRO A 170 2.74 3.14 -10.90
CA PRO A 170 2.50 2.35 -12.11
C PRO A 170 3.66 2.42 -13.11
N ASP A 171 4.48 3.48 -13.09
CA ASP A 171 5.26 3.87 -14.28
C ASP A 171 6.76 4.13 -14.08
N ASP A 172 7.38 3.73 -12.96
CA ASP A 172 8.86 3.68 -12.88
C ASP A 172 9.32 2.43 -12.11
N PHE A 173 9.10 1.26 -12.71
CA PHE A 173 9.78 0.03 -12.29
C PHE A 173 11.25 0.08 -12.74
N ILE A 174 12.10 0.85 -12.06
CA ILE A 174 13.53 0.56 -12.04
C ILE A 174 13.73 -0.64 -11.11
N MET A 175 13.56 -1.85 -11.65
CA MET A 175 13.99 -3.07 -10.98
C MET A 175 15.52 -3.18 -11.08
N GLN A 176 16.19 -3.09 -9.94
CA GLN A 176 17.65 -3.18 -9.85
C GLN A 176 18.07 -4.63 -9.65
N LEU A 177 18.84 -5.18 -10.60
CA LEU A 177 19.55 -6.45 -10.45
C LEU A 177 21.00 -6.16 -10.03
N HIS A 178 21.38 -6.56 -8.82
CA HIS A 178 22.78 -6.55 -8.39
C HIS A 178 23.46 -7.87 -8.77
N ARG A 179 24.25 -7.85 -9.84
CA ARG A 179 25.22 -8.90 -10.18
C ARG A 179 26.58 -8.57 -9.57
N PHE A 180 27.13 -9.48 -8.78
CA PHE A 180 28.50 -9.39 -8.26
C PHE A 180 29.50 -9.97 -9.24
#